data_AF-A0A0B1SY71-F1
#
_entry.id   AF-A0A0B1SY71-F1
#
_cell.length_a   1.000
_cell.length_b   1.000
_cell.length_c   1.000
_cell.angle_alpha   90.00
_cell.angle_beta   90.00
_cell.angle_gamma   90.00
#
_symmetry.space_group_name_H-M   'P 1'
#
loop_
_entity.id
_entity.type
_entity.pdbx_description
1 polymer ?
#
loop_
_entity_poly.entity_id
_entity_poly.type
_entity_poly.pdbx_seq_one_letter_code
_entity_poly.pdbx_strand_id
1 'polypeptide(L)'
;MPDVLLFNPMFVRLYFFFRRRAGTTLLRDRDNPLSSEMVSDPVLALFPSVADQPDMMDQLRNLWNAKLKTIKNKSEAEQAMAFFQLFMNTAYCVHRTAIMPPYCIWDSKGLAARQQTCS
;
A
#
# COMPACT_ATOMS: atom_id res chain seq x y z
N MET A 1 20.52 -4.04 -11.01
CA MET A 1 20.04 -2.70 -10.61
C MET A 1 19.24 -2.11 -11.77
N PRO A 2 17.92 -1.97 -11.61
CA PRO A 2 17.24 -0.85 -12.22
C PRO A 2 16.64 0.00 -11.09
N ASP A 3 17.41 0.96 -10.60
CA ASP A 3 16.91 2.11 -9.83
C ASP A 3 16.24 3.13 -10.76
N VAL A 4 15.40 2.65 -11.67
CA VAL A 4 14.33 3.48 -12.19
C VAL A 4 13.17 3.15 -11.27
N LEU A 5 13.04 3.93 -10.19
CA LEU A 5 11.73 4.13 -9.59
C LEU A 5 10.86 4.62 -10.74
N LEU A 6 10.10 3.70 -11.34
CA LEU A 6 9.06 4.04 -12.28
C LEU A 6 7.96 4.67 -11.44
N PHE A 7 8.23 5.90 -11.01
CA PHE A 7 7.41 6.66 -10.10
C PHE A 7 6.21 7.12 -10.90
N ASN A 8 5.20 6.25 -10.95
CA ASN A 8 3.95 6.60 -11.55
C ASN A 8 3.31 7.71 -10.69
N PRO A 9 3.16 8.95 -11.21
CA PRO A 9 2.67 10.08 -10.44
C PRO A 9 1.24 9.84 -9.93
N MET A 10 0.51 8.89 -10.54
CA MET A 10 -0.83 8.49 -10.08
C MET A 10 -0.82 7.91 -8.65
N PHE A 11 0.31 7.39 -8.18
CA PHE A 11 0.44 6.76 -6.85
C PHE A 11 1.05 7.69 -5.78
N VAL A 12 1.43 8.92 -6.11
CA VAL A 12 2.07 9.89 -5.18
C VAL A 12 1.35 9.97 -3.84
N ARG A 13 0.02 10.04 -3.86
CA ARG A 13 -0.81 10.19 -2.66
C ARG A 13 -0.76 8.95 -1.76
N LEU A 14 -0.62 7.74 -2.34
CA LEU A 14 -0.45 6.51 -1.57
C LEU A 14 0.92 6.49 -0.87
N TYR A 15 1.99 6.82 -1.61
CA TYR A 15 3.34 6.94 -1.08
C TYR A 15 3.46 8.03 0.01
N PHE A 16 2.68 9.11 -0.10
CA PHE A 16 2.61 10.14 0.95
C PHE A 16 2.16 9.55 2.29
N PHE A 17 1.06 8.79 2.31
CA PHE A 17 0.56 8.17 3.55
C PHE A 17 1.52 7.12 4.11
N PHE A 18 2.14 6.32 3.24
CA PHE A 18 3.19 5.39 3.65
C PHE A 18 4.36 6.11 4.33
N ARG A 19 4.93 7.14 3.68
CA ARG A 19 6.04 7.92 4.27
C ARG A 19 5.64 8.63 5.56
N ARG A 20 4.41 9.10 5.66
CA ARG A 20 3.87 9.68 6.90
C ARG A 20 3.89 8.65 8.03
N ARG A 21 3.40 7.43 7.77
CA ARG A 21 3.40 6.32 8.74
C ARG A 21 4.82 5.96 9.15
N ALA A 22 5.70 5.79 8.17
CA ALA A 22 7.10 5.46 8.39
C ALA A 22 7.75 6.52 9.26
N GLY A 23 7.56 7.81 8.93
CA GLY A 23 8.05 8.93 9.72
C GLY A 23 7.51 8.91 11.16
N THR A 24 6.22 8.67 11.37
CA THR A 24 5.66 8.60 12.73
C THR A 24 6.19 7.43 13.55
N THR A 25 6.39 6.26 12.92
CA THR A 25 6.95 5.07 13.59
C THR A 25 8.43 5.29 13.91
N LEU A 26 9.21 5.78 12.94
CA LEU A 26 10.64 6.09 13.11
C LEU A 26 10.89 7.19 14.14
N LEU A 27 10.02 8.21 14.22
CA LEU A 27 10.15 9.28 15.23
C LEU A 27 9.80 8.78 16.63
N ARG A 28 8.87 7.82 16.78
CA ARG A 28 8.61 7.13 18.06
C ARG A 28 9.76 6.21 18.46
N ASP A 29 10.43 5.62 17.49
CA ASP A 29 11.53 4.68 17.69
C ASP A 29 12.85 5.33 18.13
N ARG A 30 12.93 6.67 18.04
CA ARG A 30 14.16 7.42 18.35
C ARG A 30 14.66 7.22 19.79
N ASP A 31 13.77 6.85 20.71
CA ASP A 31 14.12 6.56 22.10
C ASP A 31 14.59 5.11 22.34
N ASN A 32 14.42 4.20 21.39
CA ASN A 32 14.90 2.81 21.48
C ASN A 32 15.42 2.28 20.12
N PRO A 33 16.73 2.41 19.83
CA PRO A 33 17.32 2.01 18.55
C PRO A 33 17.29 0.48 18.27
N LEU A 34 16.77 -0.33 19.19
CA LEU A 34 16.56 -1.77 19.04
C LEU A 34 15.08 -2.15 18.87
N SER A 35 14.16 -1.18 18.81
CA SER A 35 12.74 -1.53 18.69
C SER A 35 12.42 -2.06 17.29
N SER A 36 11.82 -3.25 17.26
CA SER A 36 11.41 -3.93 16.03
C SER A 36 10.08 -3.39 15.49
N GLU A 37 9.57 -2.25 15.97
CA GLU A 37 8.24 -1.75 15.60
C GLU A 37 8.08 -1.50 14.10
N MET A 38 9.16 -1.17 13.39
CA MET A 38 9.12 -1.03 11.92
C MET A 38 8.86 -2.37 11.20
N VAL A 39 9.29 -3.49 11.79
CA VAL A 39 8.97 -4.85 11.31
C VAL A 39 7.57 -5.27 11.78
N SER A 40 7.11 -4.76 12.92
CA SER A 40 5.79 -5.08 13.49
C SER A 40 4.64 -4.32 12.82
N ASP A 41 4.88 -3.17 12.19
CA ASP A 41 3.83 -2.43 11.49
C ASP A 41 3.52 -3.11 10.13
N PRO A 42 2.32 -3.70 9.96
CA PRO A 42 1.99 -4.48 8.78
C PRO A 42 1.92 -3.64 7.50
N VAL A 43 1.65 -2.33 7.62
CA VAL A 43 1.67 -1.42 6.46
C VAL A 43 3.11 -1.15 6.06
N LEU A 44 4.00 -0.88 7.02
CA LEU A 44 5.41 -0.63 6.72
C LEU A 44 6.13 -1.84 6.14
N ALA A 45 5.85 -3.02 6.67
CA ALA A 45 6.45 -4.26 6.21
C ALA A 45 5.95 -4.66 4.81
N LEU A 46 4.66 -4.45 4.51
CA LEU A 46 4.04 -5.00 3.30
C LEU A 46 3.96 -4.01 2.13
N PHE A 47 3.82 -2.72 2.41
CA PHE A 47 3.61 -1.71 1.35
C PHE A 47 4.68 -1.73 0.25
N PRO A 48 5.99 -1.94 0.52
CA PRO A 48 6.99 -2.06 -0.55
C PRO A 48 6.69 -3.19 -1.55
N SER A 49 6.29 -4.37 -1.06
CA SER A 49 5.94 -5.49 -1.93
C SER A 49 4.67 -5.23 -2.76
N VAL A 50 3.70 -4.51 -2.18
CA VAL A 50 2.49 -4.08 -2.92
C VAL A 50 2.84 -3.01 -3.95
N ALA A 51 3.76 -2.10 -3.63
CA ALA A 51 4.23 -1.04 -4.50
C ALA A 51 4.94 -1.55 -5.76
N ASP A 52 5.57 -2.72 -5.69
CA ASP A 52 6.18 -3.42 -6.84
C ASP A 52 5.15 -4.06 -7.78
N GLN A 53 3.87 -4.05 -7.41
CA GLN A 53 2.77 -4.64 -8.18
C GLN A 53 1.79 -3.55 -8.65
N PRO A 54 1.98 -2.98 -9.87
CA PRO A 54 1.15 -1.93 -10.43
C PRO A 54 -0.36 -2.23 -10.43
N ASP A 55 -0.77 -3.48 -10.66
CA ASP A 55 -2.17 -3.90 -10.63
C ASP A 55 -2.80 -3.75 -9.23
N MET A 56 -2.08 -4.16 -8.19
CA MET A 56 -2.48 -3.98 -6.79
C MET A 56 -2.51 -2.50 -6.40
N MET A 57 -1.53 -1.72 -6.86
CA MET A 57 -1.47 -0.27 -6.62
C MET A 57 -2.61 0.48 -7.30
N ASP A 58 -2.99 0.09 -8.51
CA ASP A 58 -4.14 0.65 -9.21
C ASP A 58 -5.47 0.33 -8.51
N GLN A 59 -5.65 -0.90 -8.05
CA GLN A 59 -6.82 -1.26 -7.25
C GLN A 59 -6.89 -0.47 -5.93
N LEU A 60 -5.79 -0.43 -5.18
CA LEU A 60 -5.71 0.34 -3.94
C LEU A 60 -6.01 1.83 -4.18
N ARG A 61 -5.48 2.40 -5.28
CA ARG A 61 -5.77 3.77 -5.71
C ARG A 61 -7.26 3.97 -6.00
N ASN A 62 -7.90 3.05 -6.71
CA ASN A 62 -9.31 3.15 -7.07
C ASN A 62 -10.19 3.12 -5.82
N LEU A 63 -9.93 2.18 -4.91
CA LEU A 63 -10.62 2.09 -3.62
C LEU A 63 -10.38 3.34 -2.77
N TRP A 64 -9.15 3.86 -2.75
CA TRP A 64 -8.82 5.08 -2.03
C TRP A 64 -9.53 6.30 -2.62
N ASN A 65 -9.57 6.45 -3.94
CA ASN A 65 -10.29 7.55 -4.58
C ASN A 65 -11.80 7.49 -4.31
N ALA A 66 -12.38 6.29 -4.26
CA ALA A 66 -13.78 6.11 -3.86
C ALA A 66 -14.00 6.53 -2.41
N LYS A 67 -13.12 6.09 -1.49
CA LYS A 67 -13.19 6.47 -0.06
C LYS A 67 -12.96 7.97 0.14
N LEU A 68 -12.01 8.58 -0.57
CA LEU A 68 -11.65 9.98 -0.44
C LEU A 68 -12.83 10.92 -0.74
N LYS A 69 -13.72 10.55 -1.66
CA LYS A 69 -14.94 11.31 -1.94
C LYS A 69 -15.81 11.50 -0.70
N THR A 70 -15.81 10.56 0.23
CA THR A 70 -16.63 10.60 1.46
C THR A 70 -15.92 11.27 2.64
N ILE A 71 -14.58 11.30 2.64
CA ILE A 71 -13.76 11.84 3.73
C ILE A 71 -12.94 13.09 3.36
N LYS A 72 -13.20 13.71 2.19
CA LYS A 72 -12.43 14.84 1.67
C LYS A 72 -12.32 16.05 2.62
N ASN A 73 -13.33 16.25 3.47
CA ASN A 73 -13.40 17.38 4.41
C ASN A 73 -12.76 17.05 5.77
N LYS A 74 -12.25 15.83 5.94
CA LYS A 74 -11.58 15.40 7.17
C LYS A 74 -10.13 15.88 7.20
N SER A 75 -9.59 15.98 8.41
CA SER A 75 -8.18 16.34 8.61
C SER A 75 -7.25 15.32 7.94
N GLU A 76 -6.03 15.73 7.62
CA GLU A 76 -5.02 14.84 7.03
C GLU A 76 -4.76 13.61 7.92
N ALA A 77 -4.77 13.78 9.25
CA ALA A 77 -4.58 12.70 10.20
C ALA A 77 -5.70 11.65 10.11
N GLU A 78 -6.96 12.10 10.03
CA GLU A 78 -8.11 11.22 9.82
C GLU A 78 -8.05 10.51 8.46
N GLN A 79 -7.62 11.22 7.41
CA GLN A 79 -7.44 10.61 6.09
C GLN A 79 -6.33 9.54 6.11
N ALA A 80 -5.20 9.80 6.77
CA ALA A 80 -4.13 8.83 6.93
C ALA A 80 -4.61 7.57 7.67
N MET A 81 -5.36 7.73 8.75
CA MET A 81 -5.94 6.61 9.49
C MET A 81 -6.90 5.79 8.62
N ALA A 82 -7.78 6.45 7.87
CA ALA A 82 -8.70 5.80 6.95
C ALA A 82 -7.97 5.07 5.82
N PHE A 83 -6.86 5.62 5.34
CA PHE A 83 -6.00 4.97 4.35
C PHE A 83 -5.39 3.68 4.89
N PHE A 84 -4.87 3.70 6.13
CA PHE A 84 -4.30 2.50 6.73
C PHE A 84 -5.35 1.41 6.95
N GLN A 85 -6.54 1.78 7.42
CA GLN A 85 -7.65 0.82 7.54
C GLN A 85 -8.02 0.22 6.19
N LEU A 86 -8.09 1.04 5.14
CA LEU A 86 -8.35 0.57 3.79
C LEU A 86 -7.27 -0.41 3.33
N PHE A 87 -5.99 -0.07 3.51
CA PHE A 87 -4.86 -0.93 3.14
C PHE A 87 -4.93 -2.29 3.86
N MET A 88 -5.19 -2.27 5.16
CA MET A 88 -5.29 -3.49 5.98
C MET A 88 -6.44 -4.40 5.56
N ASN A 89 -7.58 -3.82 5.17
CA ASN A 89 -8.75 -4.58 4.75
C ASN A 89 -8.69 -5.05 3.29
N THR A 90 -7.71 -4.60 2.51
CA THR A 90 -7.64 -4.85 1.07
C THR A 90 -6.31 -5.51 0.71
N ALA A 91 -5.29 -4.72 0.37
CA ALA A 91 -3.99 -5.19 -0.07
C ALA A 91 -3.34 -6.16 0.92
N TYR A 92 -3.47 -5.91 2.24
CA TYR A 92 -2.95 -6.81 3.25
C TYR A 92 -3.70 -8.15 3.30
N CYS A 93 -5.03 -8.13 3.30
CA CYS A 93 -5.84 -9.34 3.25
C CYS A 93 -5.50 -10.17 2.00
N VAL A 94 -5.56 -9.56 0.81
CA VAL A 94 -5.24 -10.23 -0.45
C VAL A 94 -3.85 -10.87 -0.41
N HIS A 95 -2.83 -10.13 0.04
CA HIS A 95 -1.47 -10.65 0.09
C HIS A 95 -1.32 -11.83 1.07
N ARG A 96 -2.09 -11.86 2.17
CA ARG A 96 -1.97 -12.90 3.21
C ARG A 96 -2.88 -14.10 3.00
N THR A 97 -4.00 -13.95 2.30
CA THR A 97 -5.01 -15.01 2.17
C THR A 97 -5.15 -15.54 0.76
N ALA A 98 -4.81 -14.77 -0.28
CA ALA A 98 -4.96 -15.20 -1.65
C ALA A 98 -3.69 -15.90 -2.17
N ILE A 99 -3.88 -17.04 -2.84
CA ILE A 99 -2.83 -17.64 -3.66
C ILE A 99 -2.83 -16.91 -4.99
N MET A 100 -2.03 -15.85 -5.07
CA MET A 100 -1.97 -15.00 -6.25
C MET A 100 -0.83 -15.44 -7.18
N PRO A 101 -1.07 -15.62 -8.49
CA PRO A 101 0.00 -15.86 -9.45
C PRO A 101 1.05 -14.74 -9.37
N PRO A 102 2.35 -15.00 -9.58
CA PRO A 102 3.37 -13.96 -9.54
C PRO A 102 3.05 -12.86 -10.56
N TYR A 103 3.32 -11.61 -10.18
CA TYR A 103 3.09 -10.48 -11.09
C TYR A 103 4.08 -10.54 -12.26
N CYS A 104 3.56 -10.53 -13.49
CA CYS A 104 4.36 -10.44 -14.70
C CYS A 104 3.61 -9.61 -15.75
N ILE A 105 4.16 -8.45 -16.12
CA ILE A 105 3.54 -7.54 -17.11
C ILE A 105 3.34 -8.18 -18.49
N TRP A 106 4.17 -9.18 -18.82
CA TRP A 106 4.15 -9.86 -20.12
C TRP A 106 3.21 -11.06 -20.15
N ASP A 107 2.66 -11.48 -19.01
CA ASP A 107 1.73 -12.61 -18.91
C ASP A 107 0.29 -12.11 -18.76
N SER A 108 -0.38 -11.91 -19.90
CA SER A 108 -1.77 -11.46 -19.94
C SER A 108 -2.75 -12.45 -19.28
N LYS A 109 -2.47 -13.75 -19.30
CA LYS A 109 -3.31 -14.77 -18.66
C LYS A 109 -3.15 -14.74 -17.15
N GLY A 110 -1.91 -14.61 -16.67
CA GLY A 110 -1.60 -14.42 -15.25
C GLY A 110 -2.22 -13.15 -14.69
N LEU A 111 -2.15 -12.03 -15.42
CA LEU A 111 -2.79 -10.77 -15.02
C LEU A 111 -4.33 -10.87 -14.97
N ALA A 112 -4.96 -11.57 -15.91
CA ALA A 112 -6.41 -11.80 -15.87
C ALA A 112 -6.84 -12.66 -14.67
N ALA A 113 -6.09 -13.72 -14.36
CA ALA A 113 -6.35 -14.56 -13.18
C ALA A 113 -6.17 -13.77 -11.86
N ARG A 114 -5.15 -12.90 -11.82
CA ARG A 114 -4.92 -11.96 -10.71
C ARG A 114 -6.12 -11.02 -10.50
N GLN A 115 -6.66 -10.44 -11.57
CA GLN A 115 -7.84 -9.56 -11.49
C GLN A 115 -9.08 -10.25 -10.91
N GLN A 116 -9.32 -11.53 -11.25
CA GLN A 116 -10.45 -12.28 -10.69
C GLN A 116 -10.33 -12.52 -9.18
N THR A 117 -9.11 -12.59 -8.68
CA THR A 117 -8.83 -12.85 -7.26
C THR A 117 -8.97 -11.59 -6.41
N CYS A 118 -8.84 -10.41 -7.03
CA CYS A 118 -8.89 -9.12 -6.36
C CYS A 118 -10.14 -8.28 -6.69
N SER A 119 -11.14 -8.88 -7.35
CA SER A 119 -12.45 -8.26 -7.60
C SER A 119 -13.41 -8.52 -6.44
#